data_AF-A0AA35LS94-F1
#
_entry.id   AF-A0AA35LS94-F1
#
_cell.length_a   1.000
_cell.length_b   1.000
_cell.length_c   1.000
_cell.angle_alpha   90.00
_cell.angle_beta   90.00
_cell.angle_gamma   90.00
#
_symmetry.space_group_name_H-M   'P 1'
#
loop_
_entity.id
_entity.type
_entity.pdbx_description
1 polymer ?
#
loop_
_entity_poly.entity_id
_entity_poly.type
_entity_poly.pdbx_seq_one_letter_code
_entity_poly.pdbx_strand_id
1 'polypeptide(L)'
;MNFSNQAAPVGPAVYFSEFNALDLELWEIGVLSLLLTIASAYYISSSNRKNSLGKGVDSFDGQVDFIGRKDIADHSEQSSLDCIVLYRSQTGTAEGFAYQLVNEAQTKLGLHRMAASLEDYQFSSLNSVSRERLLVFILASFGEGEPTDNAVDFPNFITDKDESLSGLEHTERPLKNLRYASFGLGNNTYQYFNRVARDADRALQALGAIRLGPAGEGDDGAGTMDEEFLSWKELMWSACKGQMGFSEHQATYKPMFPMVECDLSADSPEVYRGEPNELHLQGQPELCQIHARNPFIAPAVQSRELFSNTERNCLHIEIDISGTQLSYQTGDHVAAWVSNPNQEIDRFLRILGLDSKRHMVVHMGSGALTSKLPIAPFAPDANLKAEMTKLGSDKD
;
A
#
# COMPACT_ATOMS: atom_id res chain seq x y z
N MET A 1 -75.89 5.78 22.14
CA MET A 1 -74.90 6.50 22.99
C MET A 1 -73.57 6.41 22.26
N ASN A 2 -73.25 7.33 21.37
CA ASN A 2 -72.59 8.63 21.58
C ASN A 2 -71.15 8.53 22.15
N PHE A 3 -70.22 9.16 21.40
CA PHE A 3 -68.81 9.45 21.69
C PHE A 3 -67.82 8.27 21.60
N SER A 4 -66.64 8.35 21.00
CA SER A 4 -65.90 9.44 20.35
C SER A 4 -64.65 8.82 19.70
N ASN A 5 -64.43 9.10 18.41
CA ASN A 5 -63.13 8.94 17.76
C ASN A 5 -62.18 10.04 18.25
N GLN A 6 -60.96 9.67 18.65
CA GLN A 6 -59.82 10.58 18.68
C GLN A 6 -58.62 9.94 17.99
N ALA A 7 -58.06 10.74 17.07
CA ALA A 7 -56.96 10.44 16.18
C ALA A 7 -55.60 10.64 16.88
N ALA A 8 -54.59 9.91 16.39
CA ALA A 8 -53.18 10.27 16.51
C ALA A 8 -52.70 10.79 15.13
N PRO A 9 -51.74 11.75 15.08
CA PRO A 9 -51.52 12.60 13.93
C PRO A 9 -50.73 11.92 12.80
N VAL A 10 -51.21 12.10 11.58
CA VAL A 10 -50.50 11.81 10.32
C VAL A 10 -49.49 12.95 10.10
N GLY A 11 -48.21 12.60 9.96
CA GLY A 11 -47.13 13.54 9.62
C GLY A 11 -47.29 14.14 8.21
N PRO A 12 -46.53 15.21 7.88
CA PRO A 12 -46.70 15.92 6.63
C PRO A 12 -46.30 15.07 5.42
N ALA A 13 -47.11 15.17 4.36
CA ALA A 13 -46.86 14.58 3.06
C ALA A 13 -45.61 15.19 2.42
N VAL A 14 -44.70 14.32 1.96
CA VAL A 14 -43.56 14.69 1.11
C VAL A 14 -44.08 14.93 -0.31
N TYR A 15 -44.02 16.17 -0.78
CA TYR A 15 -44.20 16.50 -2.19
C TYR A 15 -42.93 16.10 -2.96
N PHE A 16 -43.05 15.18 -3.91
CA PHE A 16 -42.07 15.01 -4.98
C PHE A 16 -42.30 16.10 -6.02
N SER A 17 -41.35 17.03 -6.17
CA SER A 17 -41.26 17.87 -7.37
C SER A 17 -40.29 17.22 -8.35
N GLU A 18 -40.79 16.85 -9.52
CA GLU A 18 -39.99 16.43 -10.67
C GLU A 18 -38.99 17.53 -11.05
N PHE A 19 -37.71 17.17 -11.13
CA PHE A 19 -36.67 18.02 -11.70
C PHE A 19 -36.83 18.05 -13.22
N ASN A 20 -37.29 19.17 -13.77
CA ASN A 20 -37.16 19.46 -15.19
C ASN A 20 -35.73 19.93 -15.49
N ALA A 21 -35.10 19.28 -16.46
CA ALA A 21 -33.82 19.70 -17.01
C ALA A 21 -33.99 20.96 -17.86
N LEU A 22 -33.04 21.89 -17.71
CA LEU A 22 -32.72 23.02 -18.59
C LEU A 22 -33.74 24.16 -18.67
N ASP A 23 -33.70 25.05 -17.66
CA ASP A 23 -33.98 26.47 -17.82
C ASP A 23 -32.75 27.26 -17.31
N LEU A 24 -31.67 27.29 -18.11
CA LEU A 24 -30.56 28.21 -17.88
C LEU A 24 -30.91 29.53 -18.57
N GLU A 25 -30.94 30.63 -17.83
CA GLU A 25 -31.22 31.94 -18.39
C GLU A 25 -30.05 32.39 -19.29
N LEU A 26 -30.32 33.20 -20.34
CA LEU A 26 -29.31 33.64 -21.32
C LEU A 26 -28.05 34.28 -20.70
N TRP A 27 -28.17 34.86 -19.50
CA TRP A 27 -27.03 35.44 -18.79
C TRP A 27 -26.13 34.37 -18.14
N GLU A 28 -26.67 33.22 -17.71
CA GLU A 28 -25.90 32.11 -17.13
C GLU A 28 -25.05 31.42 -18.20
N ILE A 29 -25.60 31.28 -19.42
CA ILE A 29 -24.84 30.83 -20.60
C ILE A 29 -23.73 31.83 -20.94
N GLY A 30 -23.99 33.12 -20.78
CA GLY A 30 -23.01 34.19 -20.94
C GLY A 30 -21.85 34.10 -19.94
N VAL A 31 -22.16 33.84 -18.66
CA VAL A 31 -21.15 33.65 -17.59
C VAL A 31 -20.33 32.39 -17.83
N LEU A 32 -20.98 31.28 -18.18
CA LEU A 32 -20.27 30.01 -18.47
C LEU A 32 -19.35 30.14 -19.69
N SER A 33 -19.78 30.85 -20.74
CA SER A 33 -18.94 31.12 -21.92
C SER A 33 -17.74 32.03 -21.60
N LEU A 34 -17.94 33.01 -20.71
CA LEU A 34 -16.86 33.87 -20.23
C LEU A 34 -15.85 33.09 -19.37
N LEU A 35 -16.32 32.19 -18.50
CA LEU A 35 -15.45 31.34 -17.70
C LEU A 35 -14.66 30.36 -18.58
N LEU A 36 -15.29 29.78 -19.60
CA LEU A 36 -14.61 28.85 -20.52
C LEU A 36 -13.53 29.57 -21.36
N THR A 37 -13.79 30.81 -21.78
CA THR A 37 -12.81 31.62 -22.53
C THR A 37 -11.65 32.08 -21.65
N ILE A 38 -11.89 32.44 -20.39
CA ILE A 38 -10.83 32.74 -19.42
C ILE A 38 -9.98 31.49 -19.13
N ALA A 39 -10.61 30.33 -18.92
CA ALA A 39 -9.90 29.06 -18.70
C ALA A 39 -9.06 28.66 -19.91
N SER A 40 -9.60 28.82 -21.12
CA SER A 40 -8.88 28.55 -22.37
C SER A 40 -7.71 29.51 -22.58
N ALA A 41 -7.89 30.80 -22.30
CA ALA A 41 -6.82 31.80 -22.37
C ALA A 41 -5.73 31.54 -21.32
N TYR A 42 -6.11 31.12 -20.11
CA TYR A 42 -5.17 30.70 -19.07
C TYR A 42 -4.37 29.45 -19.49
N TYR A 43 -5.03 28.46 -20.06
CA TYR A 43 -4.38 27.24 -20.54
C TYR A 43 -3.40 27.52 -21.70
N ILE A 44 -3.79 28.35 -22.67
CA ILE A 44 -2.92 28.75 -23.79
C ILE A 44 -1.74 29.59 -23.31
N SER A 45 -1.96 30.50 -22.36
CA SER A 45 -0.88 31.30 -21.73
C SER A 45 0.08 30.44 -20.91
N SER A 46 -0.44 29.47 -20.16
CA SER A 46 0.34 28.47 -19.41
C SER A 46 1.19 27.58 -20.32
N SER A 47 0.60 27.10 -21.43
CA SER A 47 1.29 26.31 -22.45
C SER A 47 2.41 27.11 -23.13
N ASN A 48 2.16 28.38 -23.47
CA ASN A 48 3.18 29.26 -24.05
C ASN A 48 4.30 29.63 -23.06
N ARG A 49 4.01 29.72 -21.74
CA ARG A 49 5.05 29.90 -20.73
C ARG A 49 5.98 28.69 -20.63
N LYS A 50 5.44 27.47 -20.72
CA LYS A 50 6.25 26.23 -20.72
C LYS A 50 7.19 26.13 -21.93
N ASN A 51 6.80 26.66 -23.10
CA ASN A 51 7.66 26.66 -24.28
C ASN A 51 8.72 27.78 -24.32
N SER A 52 8.63 28.80 -23.47
CA SER A 52 9.60 29.92 -23.45
C SER A 52 10.59 29.91 -22.28
N LEU A 53 10.39 29.07 -21.26
CA LEU A 53 11.32 28.85 -20.15
C LEU A 53 12.25 27.65 -20.36
N GLY A 54 12.58 27.32 -21.61
CA GLY A 54 13.63 26.37 -21.95
C GLY A 54 14.97 27.07 -22.16
N LYS A 55 15.56 27.66 -21.11
CA LYS A 55 17.00 27.98 -21.01
C LYS A 55 17.38 28.56 -19.65
N GLY A 56 17.90 27.68 -18.79
CA GLY A 56 18.90 27.99 -17.76
C GLY A 56 18.38 28.57 -16.45
N VAL A 57 18.06 27.69 -15.49
CA VAL A 57 18.47 27.72 -14.08
C VAL A 57 18.28 26.29 -13.56
N ASP A 58 19.32 25.67 -12.99
CA ASP A 58 19.23 24.37 -12.32
C ASP A 58 18.35 24.49 -11.06
N SER A 59 17.06 24.19 -11.23
CA SER A 59 16.13 23.95 -10.13
C SER A 59 16.14 22.45 -9.82
N PHE A 60 16.61 22.11 -8.63
CA PHE A 60 16.37 20.82 -7.98
C PHE A 60 14.87 20.69 -7.72
N ASP A 61 14.14 20.29 -8.75
CA ASP A 61 12.76 19.84 -8.65
C ASP A 61 12.78 18.36 -8.23
N GLY A 62 11.86 17.99 -7.34
CA GLY A 62 11.76 16.68 -6.71
C GLY A 62 11.26 15.59 -7.65
N GLN A 63 11.91 15.42 -8.79
CA GLN A 63 11.98 14.12 -9.44
C GLN A 63 12.77 13.22 -8.50
N VAL A 64 12.07 12.37 -7.75
CA VAL A 64 12.66 11.11 -7.32
C VAL A 64 13.15 10.45 -8.61
N ASP A 65 14.46 10.34 -8.78
CA ASP A 65 15.10 9.84 -10.00
C ASP A 65 14.36 8.60 -10.51
N PHE A 66 13.73 8.71 -11.68
CA PHE A 66 13.30 7.55 -12.49
C PHE A 66 14.50 6.70 -12.95
N ILE A 67 15.72 7.16 -12.66
CA ILE A 67 17.01 6.52 -12.93
C ILE A 67 17.37 5.66 -11.71
N GLY A 68 16.90 4.41 -11.64
CA GLY A 68 17.47 3.44 -10.69
C GLY A 68 16.58 2.32 -10.14
N ARG A 69 15.30 2.22 -10.50
CA ARG A 69 14.50 1.03 -10.14
C ARG A 69 15.13 -0.20 -10.79
N LYS A 70 15.37 -1.25 -10.00
CA LYS A 70 15.94 -2.50 -10.50
C LYS A 70 14.89 -3.27 -11.30
N ASP A 71 15.28 -3.90 -12.39
CA ASP A 71 14.44 -4.86 -13.09
C ASP A 71 14.32 -6.14 -12.24
N ILE A 72 13.09 -6.67 -12.12
CA ILE A 72 12.81 -7.82 -11.26
C ILE A 72 13.50 -9.10 -11.74
N ALA A 73 13.63 -9.29 -13.06
CA ALA A 73 14.27 -10.48 -13.62
C ALA A 73 15.77 -10.47 -13.32
N ASP A 74 16.43 -9.34 -13.57
CA ASP A 74 17.86 -9.16 -13.27
C ASP A 74 18.15 -9.35 -11.77
N HIS A 75 17.33 -8.77 -10.91
CA HIS A 75 17.50 -8.89 -9.46
C HIS A 75 17.28 -10.34 -8.98
N SER A 76 16.34 -11.06 -9.59
CA SER A 76 16.07 -12.46 -9.27
C SER A 76 17.24 -13.40 -9.62
N GLU A 77 17.95 -13.11 -10.71
CA GLU A 77 19.13 -13.85 -11.13
C GLU A 77 20.33 -13.55 -10.23
N GLN A 78 20.62 -12.26 -9.99
CA GLN A 78 21.75 -11.84 -9.15
C GLN A 78 21.66 -12.37 -7.72
N SER A 79 20.45 -12.47 -7.19
CA SER A 79 20.19 -12.91 -5.81
C SER A 79 19.79 -14.39 -5.71
N SER A 80 19.85 -15.15 -6.82
CA SER A 80 19.47 -16.57 -6.90
C SER A 80 18.11 -16.86 -6.25
N LEU A 81 17.09 -16.05 -6.56
CA LEU A 81 15.76 -16.19 -5.96
C LEU A 81 14.96 -17.30 -6.64
N ASP A 82 14.34 -18.17 -5.84
CA ASP A 82 13.41 -19.22 -6.28
C ASP A 82 11.95 -18.71 -6.26
N CYS A 83 11.60 -17.87 -5.28
CA CYS A 83 10.24 -17.39 -5.03
C CYS A 83 10.22 -15.88 -4.80
N ILE A 84 9.38 -15.16 -5.54
CA ILE A 84 9.24 -13.71 -5.43
C ILE A 84 7.76 -13.42 -5.18
N VAL A 85 7.46 -12.81 -4.04
CA VAL A 85 6.10 -12.38 -3.70
C VAL A 85 5.99 -10.87 -3.90
N LEU A 86 5.30 -10.49 -4.96
CA LEU A 86 5.05 -9.10 -5.32
C LEU A 86 3.71 -8.66 -4.74
N TYR A 87 3.70 -7.50 -4.07
CA TYR A 87 2.48 -6.96 -3.48
C TYR A 87 2.17 -5.54 -3.95
N ARG A 88 0.88 -5.24 -4.00
CA ARG A 88 0.34 -3.88 -4.04
C ARG A 88 -0.58 -3.69 -2.86
N SER A 89 -0.24 -2.74 -1.99
CA SER A 89 -0.92 -2.47 -0.73
C SER A 89 -0.99 -0.97 -0.49
N GLN A 90 -2.15 -0.46 -0.06
CA GLN A 90 -2.26 0.92 0.43
C GLN A 90 -2.16 0.99 1.96
N THR A 91 -2.79 0.03 2.65
CA THR A 91 -2.94 0.02 4.12
C THR A 91 -2.10 -1.06 4.81
N GLY A 92 -1.30 -1.84 4.08
CA GLY A 92 -0.40 -2.86 4.64
C GLY A 92 -0.90 -4.30 4.56
N THR A 93 -2.20 -4.57 4.40
CA THR A 93 -2.74 -5.94 4.45
C THR A 93 -2.14 -6.89 3.39
N ALA A 94 -2.00 -6.44 2.14
CA ALA A 94 -1.39 -7.26 1.08
C ALA A 94 0.11 -7.48 1.31
N GLU A 95 0.77 -6.53 1.96
CA GLU A 95 2.18 -6.63 2.36
C GLU A 95 2.36 -7.66 3.47
N GLY A 96 1.49 -7.65 4.49
CA GLY A 96 1.49 -8.65 5.57
C GLY A 96 1.32 -10.08 5.03
N PHE A 97 0.36 -10.29 4.12
CA PHE A 97 0.19 -11.59 3.44
C PHE A 97 1.40 -11.98 2.59
N ALA A 98 2.04 -11.02 1.91
CA ALA A 98 3.26 -11.31 1.16
C ALA A 98 4.41 -11.77 2.08
N TYR A 99 4.59 -11.12 3.23
CA TYR A 99 5.58 -11.52 4.23
C TYR A 99 5.28 -12.89 4.84
N GLN A 100 4.02 -13.22 5.05
CA GLN A 100 3.62 -14.56 5.49
C GLN A 100 4.03 -15.64 4.47
N LEU A 101 3.82 -15.39 3.18
CA LEU A 101 4.17 -16.36 2.12
C LEU A 101 5.68 -16.57 1.99
N VAL A 102 6.49 -15.50 2.04
CA VAL A 102 7.96 -15.66 1.95
C VAL A 102 8.52 -16.38 3.18
N ASN A 103 7.97 -16.14 4.37
CA ASN A 103 8.38 -16.87 5.57
C ASN A 103 8.03 -18.36 5.44
N GLU A 104 6.86 -18.70 4.91
CA GLU A 104 6.48 -20.09 4.65
C GLU A 104 7.33 -20.74 3.56
N ALA A 105 7.63 -20.02 2.48
CA ALA A 105 8.50 -20.49 1.41
C ALA A 105 9.89 -20.88 1.95
N GLN A 106 10.45 -20.09 2.86
CA GLN A 106 11.73 -20.40 3.50
C GLN A 106 11.61 -21.55 4.51
N THR A 107 10.62 -21.49 5.41
CA THR A 107 10.53 -22.42 6.55
C THR A 107 10.05 -23.81 6.16
N LYS A 108 9.10 -23.92 5.22
CA LYS A 108 8.53 -25.19 4.76
C LYS A 108 9.25 -25.76 3.55
N LEU A 109 9.70 -24.92 2.62
CA LEU A 109 10.23 -25.35 1.32
C LEU A 109 11.73 -25.06 1.13
N GLY A 110 12.36 -24.29 2.03
CA GLY A 110 13.78 -23.96 1.94
C GLY A 110 14.15 -23.02 0.79
N LEU A 111 13.17 -22.33 0.21
CA LEU A 111 13.35 -21.50 -0.99
C LEU A 111 14.09 -20.19 -0.68
N HIS A 112 14.96 -19.78 -1.60
CA HIS A 112 15.45 -18.41 -1.69
C HIS A 112 14.33 -17.50 -2.16
N ARG A 113 14.10 -16.43 -1.41
CA ARG A 113 12.82 -15.71 -1.43
C ARG A 113 12.95 -14.22 -1.19
N MET A 114 12.02 -13.46 -1.75
CA MET A 114 11.88 -12.01 -1.56
C MET A 114 10.40 -11.61 -1.54
N ALA A 115 10.06 -10.64 -0.69
CA ALA A 115 8.83 -9.87 -0.81
C ALA A 115 9.18 -8.47 -1.33
N ALA A 116 8.41 -7.95 -2.27
CA ALA A 116 8.67 -6.66 -2.88
C ALA A 116 7.39 -5.93 -3.27
N SER A 117 7.34 -4.62 -3.01
CA SER A 117 6.28 -3.77 -3.56
C SER A 117 6.42 -3.70 -5.08
N LEU A 118 5.30 -3.79 -5.79
CA LEU A 118 5.25 -3.56 -7.23
C LEU A 118 5.77 -2.16 -7.62
N GLU A 119 5.73 -1.20 -6.71
CA GLU A 119 6.13 0.20 -6.94
C GLU A 119 7.65 0.40 -6.92
N ASP A 120 8.40 -0.58 -6.38
CA ASP A 120 9.86 -0.49 -6.21
C ASP A 120 10.64 -1.06 -7.41
N TYR A 121 9.98 -1.75 -8.35
CA TYR A 121 10.63 -2.53 -9.42
C TYR A 121 10.08 -2.23 -10.81
N GLN A 122 10.89 -2.53 -11.82
CA GLN A 122 10.48 -2.55 -13.23
C GLN A 122 10.20 -3.99 -13.69
N PHE A 123 9.34 -4.11 -14.70
CA PHE A 123 8.81 -5.40 -15.18
C PHE A 123 9.07 -5.64 -16.68
N SER A 124 9.88 -4.78 -17.31
CA SER A 124 10.16 -4.81 -18.75
C SER A 124 10.75 -6.14 -19.21
N SER A 125 11.50 -6.83 -18.35
CA SER A 125 12.15 -8.12 -18.67
C SER A 125 11.45 -9.33 -18.06
N LEU A 126 10.15 -9.25 -17.71
CA LEU A 126 9.40 -10.40 -17.16
C LEU A 126 9.39 -11.65 -18.05
N ASN A 127 9.52 -11.48 -19.37
CA ASN A 127 9.65 -12.57 -20.35
C ASN A 127 10.94 -13.39 -20.18
N SER A 128 11.97 -12.82 -19.56
CA SER A 128 13.26 -13.46 -19.33
C SER A 128 13.32 -14.29 -18.04
N VAL A 129 12.31 -14.17 -17.16
CA VAL A 129 12.24 -14.92 -15.90
C VAL A 129 12.23 -16.43 -16.18
N SER A 130 13.19 -17.15 -15.59
CA SER A 130 13.28 -18.61 -15.70
C SER A 130 12.01 -19.32 -15.20
N ARG A 131 11.67 -20.43 -15.86
CA ARG A 131 10.52 -21.29 -15.53
C ARG A 131 10.63 -22.00 -14.19
N GLU A 132 11.83 -22.00 -13.60
CA GLU A 132 12.11 -22.55 -12.27
C GLU A 132 11.71 -21.59 -11.15
N ARG A 133 11.47 -20.31 -11.47
CA ARG A 133 11.05 -19.30 -10.49
C ARG A 133 9.54 -19.20 -10.36
N LEU A 134 9.11 -18.95 -9.13
CA LEU A 134 7.72 -18.68 -8.78
C LEU A 134 7.54 -17.18 -8.54
N LEU A 135 6.61 -16.54 -9.25
CA LEU A 135 6.12 -15.21 -8.91
C LEU A 135 4.74 -15.31 -8.27
N VAL A 136 4.53 -14.69 -7.12
CA VAL A 136 3.22 -14.63 -6.46
C VAL A 136 2.77 -13.18 -6.38
N PHE A 137 1.57 -12.88 -6.87
CA PHE A 137 1.00 -11.54 -6.86
C PHE A 137 -0.08 -11.41 -5.79
N ILE A 138 0.12 -10.51 -4.84
CA ILE A 138 -0.85 -10.17 -3.78
C ILE A 138 -1.35 -8.75 -4.03
N LEU A 139 -2.56 -8.63 -4.58
CA LEU A 139 -3.02 -7.39 -5.21
C LEU A 139 -4.29 -6.86 -4.53
N ALA A 140 -4.15 -5.77 -3.77
CA ALA A 140 -5.30 -5.07 -3.23
C ALA A 140 -5.98 -4.18 -4.28
N SER A 141 -7.32 -4.09 -4.22
CA SER A 141 -8.13 -3.16 -5.01
C SER A 141 -8.54 -1.96 -4.14
N PHE A 142 -8.31 -0.74 -4.62
CA PHE A 142 -8.66 0.51 -3.93
C PHE A 142 -9.45 1.44 -4.87
N GLY A 143 -10.34 2.26 -4.31
CA GLY A 143 -11.17 3.23 -5.04
C GLY A 143 -12.09 2.58 -6.09
N GLU A 144 -12.16 3.18 -7.28
CA GLU A 144 -12.96 2.70 -8.42
C GLU A 144 -12.25 1.57 -9.22
N GLY A 145 -11.31 0.86 -8.60
CA GLY A 145 -10.48 -0.16 -9.26
C GLY A 145 -9.35 0.43 -10.12
N GLU A 146 -8.95 1.65 -9.83
CA GLU A 146 -7.80 2.30 -10.48
C GLU A 146 -6.47 1.78 -9.89
N PRO A 147 -5.39 1.77 -10.70
CA PRO A 147 -4.05 1.48 -10.21
C PRO A 147 -3.60 2.51 -9.15
N THR A 148 -2.72 2.15 -8.21
CA THR A 148 -2.29 3.09 -7.15
C THR A 148 -1.37 4.09 -7.81
N ASP A 149 -1.31 5.32 -7.29
CA ASP A 149 -0.56 6.44 -7.87
C ASP A 149 0.91 6.08 -8.20
N ASN A 150 1.49 5.14 -7.45
CA ASN A 150 2.88 4.71 -7.57
C ASN A 150 3.07 3.39 -8.37
N ALA A 151 2.00 2.69 -8.75
CA ALA A 151 2.05 1.39 -9.40
C ALA A 151 1.70 1.44 -10.90
N VAL A 152 1.63 2.63 -11.51
CA VAL A 152 1.14 2.84 -12.89
C VAL A 152 1.81 1.94 -13.94
N ASP A 153 3.07 1.53 -13.74
CA ASP A 153 3.85 0.73 -14.69
C ASP A 153 3.34 -0.71 -14.84
N PHE A 154 2.93 -1.38 -13.76
CA PHE A 154 2.51 -2.80 -13.81
C PHE A 154 1.12 -2.99 -14.45
N PRO A 155 0.09 -2.20 -14.11
CA PRO A 155 -1.19 -2.20 -14.79
C PRO A 155 -1.08 -1.70 -16.24
N ASN A 156 -0.21 -0.73 -16.56
CA ASN A 156 0.02 -0.36 -17.97
C ASN A 156 0.70 -1.50 -18.76
N PHE A 157 1.67 -2.18 -18.15
CA PHE A 157 2.30 -3.38 -18.70
C PHE A 157 1.30 -4.52 -18.92
N ILE A 158 0.31 -4.68 -18.02
CA ILE A 158 -0.64 -5.80 -18.06
C ILE A 158 -1.93 -5.48 -18.82
N THR A 159 -2.38 -4.23 -18.90
CA THR A 159 -3.69 -3.86 -19.48
C THR A 159 -3.61 -3.31 -20.91
N ASP A 160 -2.57 -3.67 -21.66
CA ASP A 160 -2.50 -3.46 -23.12
C ASP A 160 -2.38 -1.98 -23.56
N LYS A 161 -1.91 -1.11 -22.65
CA LYS A 161 -1.65 0.32 -22.93
C LYS A 161 -0.16 0.65 -23.12
N ASP A 162 0.73 -0.31 -22.88
CA ASP A 162 2.16 -0.15 -23.12
C ASP A 162 2.51 -0.55 -24.56
N GLU A 163 2.97 0.42 -25.35
CA GLU A 163 3.37 0.22 -26.74
C GLU A 163 4.54 -0.78 -26.86
N SER A 164 5.31 -1.04 -25.80
CA SER A 164 6.44 -1.98 -25.83
C SER A 164 6.03 -3.45 -26.00
N LEU A 165 4.81 -3.82 -25.60
CA LEU A 165 4.23 -5.16 -25.83
C LEU A 165 3.33 -5.19 -27.07
N SER A 166 2.85 -4.04 -27.53
CA SER A 166 2.04 -3.90 -28.75
C SER A 166 2.78 -4.25 -30.05
N GLY A 167 4.12 -4.35 -30.00
CA GLY A 167 4.97 -4.78 -31.10
C GLY A 167 5.26 -6.29 -31.16
N LEU A 168 4.86 -7.06 -30.14
CA LEU A 168 4.96 -8.51 -30.15
C LEU A 168 3.67 -9.06 -30.73
N GLU A 169 3.75 -9.82 -31.83
CA GLU A 169 2.57 -10.49 -32.36
C GLU A 169 1.90 -11.29 -31.24
N HIS A 170 0.56 -11.20 -31.14
CA HIS A 170 -0.29 -11.93 -30.19
C HIS A 170 -0.11 -13.47 -30.26
N THR A 171 0.67 -13.95 -31.23
CA THR A 171 1.04 -15.34 -31.50
C THR A 171 2.22 -15.85 -30.65
N GLU A 172 3.08 -14.98 -30.11
CA GLU A 172 4.36 -15.40 -29.52
C GLU A 172 4.30 -15.82 -28.04
N ARG A 173 3.19 -15.57 -27.34
CA ARG A 173 3.00 -15.87 -25.90
C ARG A 173 4.24 -15.50 -25.07
N PRO A 174 4.54 -14.20 -24.93
CA PRO A 174 5.83 -13.72 -24.44
C PRO A 174 6.16 -14.17 -23.01
N LEU A 175 5.15 -14.49 -22.19
CA LEU A 175 5.33 -14.95 -20.82
C LEU A 175 5.19 -16.47 -20.64
N LYS A 176 5.33 -17.27 -21.71
CA LYS A 176 5.17 -18.75 -21.67
C LYS A 176 6.02 -19.49 -20.64
N ASN A 177 7.12 -18.90 -20.20
CA ASN A 177 8.00 -19.47 -19.18
C ASN A 177 7.61 -19.07 -17.76
N LEU A 178 6.88 -17.96 -17.61
CA LEU A 178 6.53 -17.40 -16.31
C LEU A 178 5.53 -18.32 -15.60
N ARG A 179 5.88 -18.77 -14.40
CA ARG A 179 4.95 -19.46 -13.50
C ARG A 179 4.54 -18.51 -12.40
N TYR A 180 3.24 -18.41 -12.15
CA TYR A 180 2.75 -17.48 -11.15
C TYR A 180 1.56 -18.00 -10.34
N ALA A 181 1.30 -17.37 -9.20
CA ALA A 181 0.04 -17.47 -8.46
C ALA A 181 -0.47 -16.06 -8.14
N SER A 182 -1.77 -15.91 -7.93
CA SER A 182 -2.38 -14.61 -7.63
C SER A 182 -3.43 -14.71 -6.54
N PHE A 183 -3.42 -13.73 -5.63
CA PHE A 183 -4.43 -13.51 -4.61
C PHE A 183 -4.85 -12.04 -4.63
N GLY A 184 -6.14 -11.80 -4.79
CA GLY A 184 -6.72 -10.47 -4.72
C GLY A 184 -7.25 -10.14 -3.33
N LEU A 185 -7.06 -8.90 -2.89
CA LEU A 185 -7.77 -8.35 -1.74
C LEU A 185 -8.80 -7.37 -2.26
N GLY A 186 -10.07 -7.63 -1.92
CA GLY A 186 -11.18 -6.78 -2.30
C GLY A 186 -12.20 -6.69 -1.18
N ASN A 187 -13.25 -5.91 -1.43
CA ASN A 187 -14.37 -5.76 -0.52
C ASN A 187 -15.65 -5.73 -1.35
N ASN A 188 -16.56 -6.68 -1.13
CA ASN A 188 -17.76 -6.86 -1.95
C ASN A 188 -18.78 -5.71 -1.83
N THR A 189 -18.60 -4.80 -0.87
CA THR A 189 -19.43 -3.61 -0.72
C THR A 189 -19.09 -2.53 -1.75
N TYR A 190 -17.94 -2.65 -2.42
CA TYR A 190 -17.51 -1.78 -3.51
C TYR A 190 -17.92 -2.35 -4.86
N GLN A 191 -18.21 -1.46 -5.82
CA GLN A 191 -18.65 -1.82 -7.16
C GLN A 191 -17.66 -2.74 -7.90
N TYR A 192 -16.36 -2.49 -7.74
CA TYR A 192 -15.29 -3.19 -8.47
C TYR A 192 -14.55 -4.22 -7.60
N PHE A 193 -15.31 -5.15 -7.03
CA PHE A 193 -14.77 -6.24 -6.19
C PHE A 193 -13.64 -7.03 -6.89
N ASN A 194 -12.45 -7.05 -6.27
CA ASN A 194 -11.25 -7.78 -6.71
C ASN A 194 -10.80 -7.50 -8.15
N ARG A 195 -11.22 -6.37 -8.74
CA ARG A 195 -11.00 -6.09 -10.16
C ARG A 195 -9.52 -6.09 -10.55
N VAL A 196 -8.64 -5.53 -9.72
CA VAL A 196 -7.21 -5.41 -10.02
C VAL A 196 -6.57 -6.79 -10.16
N ALA A 197 -6.86 -7.70 -9.23
CA ALA A 197 -6.33 -9.05 -9.28
C ALA A 197 -6.89 -9.86 -10.46
N ARG A 198 -8.18 -9.70 -10.76
CA ARG A 198 -8.84 -10.34 -11.91
C ARG A 198 -8.28 -9.87 -13.25
N ASP A 199 -8.11 -8.57 -13.40
CA ASP A 199 -7.58 -7.98 -14.63
C ASP A 199 -6.10 -8.37 -14.81
N ALA A 200 -5.31 -8.37 -13.73
CA ALA A 200 -3.92 -8.81 -13.76
C ALA A 200 -3.79 -10.29 -14.15
N ASP A 201 -4.60 -11.15 -13.51
CA ASP A 201 -4.64 -12.58 -13.79
C ASP A 201 -5.05 -12.87 -15.24
N ARG A 202 -6.10 -12.21 -15.75
CA ARG A 202 -6.59 -12.38 -17.11
C ARG A 202 -5.50 -12.08 -18.14
N ALA A 203 -4.79 -10.98 -17.95
CA ALA A 203 -3.79 -10.56 -18.90
C ALA A 203 -2.46 -11.34 -18.79
N LEU A 204 -2.03 -11.74 -17.59
CA LEU A 204 -0.91 -12.69 -17.46
C LEU A 204 -1.20 -14.01 -18.21
N GLN A 205 -2.43 -14.54 -18.09
CA GLN A 205 -2.84 -15.72 -18.85
C GLN A 205 -2.89 -15.45 -20.36
N ALA A 206 -3.39 -14.29 -20.79
CA ALA A 206 -3.42 -13.90 -22.21
C ALA A 206 -2.01 -13.84 -22.83
N LEU A 207 -1.02 -13.37 -22.07
CA LEU A 207 0.39 -13.32 -22.46
C LEU A 207 1.10 -14.69 -22.36
N GLY A 208 0.39 -15.74 -21.93
CA GLY A 208 0.86 -17.13 -21.92
C GLY A 208 1.49 -17.60 -20.61
N ALA A 209 1.44 -16.79 -19.54
CA ALA A 209 1.94 -17.20 -18.23
C ALA A 209 1.14 -18.39 -17.67
N ILE A 210 1.82 -19.22 -16.88
CA ILE A 210 1.27 -20.47 -16.34
C ILE A 210 0.85 -20.23 -14.89
N ARG A 211 -0.45 -20.16 -14.63
CA ARG A 211 -0.97 -20.06 -13.26
C ARG A 211 -0.86 -21.38 -12.51
N LEU A 212 -0.34 -21.32 -11.29
CA LEU A 212 -0.22 -22.42 -10.35
C LEU A 212 -1.31 -22.31 -9.28
N GLY A 213 -2.29 -23.22 -9.34
CA GLY A 213 -3.44 -23.20 -8.44
C GLY A 213 -4.56 -22.26 -8.89
N PRO A 214 -5.60 -22.09 -8.06
CA PRO A 214 -6.68 -21.13 -8.33
C PRO A 214 -6.20 -19.69 -8.17
N ALA A 215 -6.81 -18.74 -8.90
CA ALA A 215 -6.75 -17.34 -8.49
C ALA A 215 -7.58 -17.18 -7.21
N GLY A 216 -6.98 -16.64 -6.18
CA GLY A 216 -7.65 -16.39 -4.91
C GLY A 216 -8.23 -14.99 -4.84
N GLU A 217 -9.32 -14.85 -4.11
CA GLU A 217 -10.01 -13.59 -3.86
C GLU A 217 -10.40 -13.58 -2.39
N GLY A 218 -9.95 -12.56 -1.67
CA GLY A 218 -10.40 -12.28 -0.31
C GLY A 218 -11.44 -11.15 -0.30
N ASP A 219 -12.37 -11.24 0.64
CA ASP A 219 -13.47 -10.32 0.85
C ASP A 219 -13.47 -9.72 2.26
N ASP A 220 -13.04 -8.47 2.33
CA ASP A 220 -13.02 -7.69 3.55
C ASP A 220 -14.43 -7.27 3.98
N GLY A 221 -15.37 -7.13 3.03
CA GLY A 221 -16.75 -6.75 3.30
C GLY A 221 -17.53 -7.83 4.04
N ALA A 222 -17.16 -9.08 3.83
CA ALA A 222 -17.70 -10.23 4.55
C ALA A 222 -16.91 -10.56 5.83
N GLY A 223 -15.76 -9.93 6.06
CA GLY A 223 -14.86 -10.24 7.19
C GLY A 223 -14.17 -11.60 7.05
N THR A 224 -14.06 -12.16 5.84
CA THR A 224 -13.52 -13.51 5.57
C THR A 224 -12.12 -13.50 4.97
N MET A 225 -11.51 -12.32 4.81
CA MET A 225 -10.21 -12.10 4.17
C MET A 225 -9.14 -13.12 4.58
N ASP A 226 -8.94 -13.34 5.88
CA ASP A 226 -7.92 -14.27 6.38
C ASP A 226 -8.24 -15.74 6.03
N GLU A 227 -9.51 -16.14 6.16
CA GLU A 227 -9.94 -17.52 5.92
C GLU A 227 -9.80 -17.88 4.44
N GLU A 228 -10.16 -16.95 3.56
CA GLU A 228 -10.02 -17.08 2.11
C GLU A 228 -8.54 -17.11 1.70
N PHE A 229 -7.71 -16.25 2.31
CA PHE A 229 -6.26 -16.27 2.10
C PHE A 229 -5.65 -17.60 2.54
N LEU A 230 -5.97 -18.10 3.73
CA LEU A 230 -5.47 -19.38 4.23
C LEU A 230 -5.89 -20.54 3.33
N SER A 231 -7.15 -20.58 2.92
CA SER A 231 -7.69 -21.62 2.04
C SER A 231 -7.00 -21.61 0.66
N TRP A 232 -6.85 -20.43 0.07
CA TRP A 232 -6.14 -20.26 -1.20
C TRP A 232 -4.66 -20.66 -1.07
N LYS A 233 -3.99 -20.23 -0.01
CA LYS A 233 -2.56 -20.50 0.24
C LYS A 233 -2.25 -21.99 0.26
N GLU A 234 -3.08 -22.79 0.92
CA GLU A 234 -2.91 -24.25 0.97
C GLU A 234 -3.04 -24.90 -0.43
N LEU A 235 -4.04 -24.46 -1.21
CA LEU A 235 -4.23 -24.93 -2.59
C LEU A 235 -3.08 -24.50 -3.51
N MET A 236 -2.63 -23.27 -3.37
CA MET A 236 -1.50 -22.70 -4.13
C MET A 236 -0.20 -23.47 -3.83
N TRP A 237 0.13 -23.70 -2.56
CA TRP A 237 1.33 -24.46 -2.19
C TRP A 237 1.27 -25.91 -2.68
N SER A 238 0.10 -26.54 -2.61
CA SER A 238 -0.10 -27.88 -3.17
C SER A 238 0.19 -27.92 -4.68
N ALA A 239 -0.32 -26.94 -5.44
CA ALA A 239 -0.06 -26.82 -6.87
C ALA A 239 1.42 -26.53 -7.18
N CYS A 240 2.07 -25.65 -6.42
CA CYS A 240 3.48 -25.32 -6.59
C CYS A 240 4.37 -26.54 -6.35
N LYS A 241 4.14 -27.29 -5.26
CA LYS A 241 4.86 -28.55 -4.98
C LYS A 241 4.71 -29.55 -6.13
N GLY A 242 3.48 -29.74 -6.62
CA GLY A 242 3.19 -30.69 -7.70
C GLY A 242 3.83 -30.34 -9.05
N GLN A 243 3.95 -29.05 -9.38
CA GLN A 243 4.41 -28.61 -10.71
C GLN A 243 5.85 -28.09 -10.77
N MET A 244 6.43 -27.72 -9.62
CA MET A 244 7.79 -27.18 -9.52
C MET A 244 8.76 -28.14 -8.82
N GLY A 245 8.28 -29.23 -8.23
CA GLY A 245 9.13 -30.23 -7.59
C GLY A 245 9.74 -29.78 -6.26
N PHE A 246 9.16 -28.76 -5.62
CA PHE A 246 9.61 -28.31 -4.31
C PHE A 246 9.48 -29.40 -3.25
N SER A 247 10.54 -29.61 -2.49
CA SER A 247 10.59 -30.60 -1.41
C SER A 247 10.20 -29.95 -0.09
N GLU A 248 9.23 -30.52 0.61
CA GLU A 248 8.81 -30.04 1.91
C GLU A 248 9.73 -30.59 3.00
N HIS A 249 10.13 -29.71 3.90
CA HIS A 249 10.96 -30.02 5.05
C HIS A 249 10.21 -29.69 6.33
N GLN A 250 10.64 -30.27 7.46
CA GLN A 250 10.05 -29.94 8.75
C GLN A 250 10.25 -28.45 9.05
N ALA A 251 9.13 -27.74 9.21
CA ALA A 251 9.12 -26.29 9.42
C ALA A 251 9.98 -25.94 10.64
N THR A 252 11.12 -25.31 10.38
CA THR A 252 12.03 -24.80 11.41
C THR A 252 12.00 -23.29 11.30
N TYR A 253 11.64 -22.61 12.39
CA TYR A 253 11.66 -21.15 12.43
C TYR A 253 13.07 -20.66 12.16
N LYS A 254 13.22 -19.84 11.11
CA LYS A 254 14.45 -19.13 10.79
C LYS A 254 14.09 -17.64 10.74
N PRO A 255 14.61 -16.81 11.65
CA PRO A 255 14.29 -15.39 11.63
C PRO A 255 14.74 -14.77 10.31
N MET A 256 13.89 -13.93 9.71
CA MET A 256 14.25 -13.26 8.46
C MET A 256 15.36 -12.24 8.67
N PHE A 257 15.39 -11.61 9.84
CA PHE A 257 16.39 -10.66 10.28
C PHE A 257 17.08 -11.20 11.54
N PRO A 258 18.41 -11.36 11.54
CA PRO A 258 19.11 -11.66 12.77
C PRO A 258 18.98 -10.48 13.74
N MET A 259 18.57 -10.76 14.97
CA MET A 259 18.48 -9.77 16.04
C MET A 259 19.59 -10.05 17.06
N VAL A 260 20.33 -9.02 17.43
CA VAL A 260 21.44 -9.12 18.39
C VAL A 260 21.21 -8.09 19.50
N GLU A 261 21.35 -8.50 20.76
CA GLU A 261 21.32 -7.56 21.89
C GLU A 261 22.60 -6.69 21.87
N CYS A 262 22.43 -5.39 22.11
CA CYS A 262 23.54 -4.43 22.12
C CYS A 262 23.77 -3.85 23.50
N ASP A 263 25.04 -3.59 23.82
CA ASP A 263 25.45 -2.93 25.07
C ASP A 263 25.25 -1.40 25.04
N LEU A 264 24.47 -0.89 24.09
CA LEU A 264 24.15 0.53 23.97
C LEU A 264 23.13 0.96 25.03
N SER A 265 23.27 2.19 25.52
CA SER A 265 22.24 2.81 26.35
C SER A 265 21.06 3.24 25.49
N ALA A 266 19.84 3.15 26.04
CA ALA A 266 18.63 3.64 25.37
C ALA A 266 18.66 5.16 25.07
N ASP A 267 19.54 5.91 25.73
CA ASP A 267 19.72 7.35 25.54
C ASP A 267 20.83 7.71 24.52
N SER A 268 21.46 6.71 23.90
CA SER A 268 22.50 6.95 22.89
C SER A 268 21.87 7.60 21.64
N PRO A 269 22.52 8.58 21.01
CA PRO A 269 21.94 9.34 19.90
C PRO A 269 21.65 8.50 18.65
N GLU A 270 22.33 7.37 18.49
CA GLU A 270 22.11 6.39 17.42
C GLU A 270 20.90 5.46 17.66
N VAL A 271 20.36 5.43 18.88
CA VAL A 271 19.28 4.51 19.25
C VAL A 271 17.93 5.16 19.00
N TYR A 272 17.11 4.50 18.19
CA TYR A 272 15.75 4.92 17.94
C TYR A 272 14.85 4.66 19.16
N ARG A 273 14.03 5.67 19.46
CA ARG A 273 13.07 5.71 20.57
C ARG A 273 11.62 5.91 20.10
N GLY A 274 11.41 6.00 18.78
CA GLY A 274 10.09 6.18 18.18
C GLY A 274 10.12 7.00 16.89
N GLU A 275 11.29 7.52 16.50
CA GLU A 275 11.47 8.39 15.35
C GLU A 275 11.08 7.68 14.03
N PRO A 276 10.37 8.36 13.11
CA PRO A 276 9.89 7.74 11.87
C PRO A 276 10.99 7.24 10.92
N ASN A 277 12.17 7.84 10.92
CA ASN A 277 13.29 7.42 10.07
C ASN A 277 14.61 8.05 10.57
N GLU A 278 15.69 7.78 9.86
CA GLU A 278 17.04 8.25 10.19
C GLU A 278 17.18 9.77 10.18
N LEU A 279 16.51 10.47 9.27
CA LEU A 279 16.52 11.93 9.21
C LEU A 279 15.89 12.54 10.46
N HIS A 280 14.81 11.94 10.97
CA HIS A 280 14.21 12.36 12.24
C HIS A 280 15.12 12.07 13.44
N LEU A 281 15.82 10.93 13.46
CA LEU A 281 16.78 10.61 14.51
C LEU A 281 17.93 11.63 14.55
N GLN A 282 18.45 12.00 13.38
CA GLN A 282 19.55 12.97 13.24
C GLN A 282 19.09 14.42 13.43
N GLY A 283 17.77 14.66 13.59
CA GLY A 283 17.21 16.00 13.74
C GLY A 283 17.28 16.85 12.46
N GLN A 284 17.24 16.21 11.29
CA GLN A 284 17.31 16.83 9.95
C GLN A 284 16.20 16.35 8.99
N PRO A 285 14.92 16.24 9.43
CA PRO A 285 13.83 15.73 8.58
C PRO A 285 13.59 16.58 7.32
N GLU A 286 13.94 17.87 7.35
CA GLU A 286 13.78 18.83 6.25
C GLU A 286 14.71 18.59 5.05
N LEU A 287 15.72 17.73 5.18
CA LEU A 287 16.61 17.36 4.06
C LEU A 287 15.90 16.52 3.00
N CYS A 288 14.73 15.96 3.32
CA CYS A 288 13.91 15.21 2.38
C CYS A 288 12.49 15.80 2.34
N GLN A 289 11.86 15.74 1.16
CA GLN A 289 10.47 16.17 1.01
C GLN A 289 9.54 15.37 1.91
N ILE A 290 8.44 15.99 2.32
CA ILE A 290 7.44 15.34 3.17
C ILE A 290 6.65 14.34 2.32
N HIS A 291 6.62 13.09 2.75
CA HIS A 291 5.89 12.01 2.10
C HIS A 291 5.65 10.85 3.08
N ALA A 292 5.02 9.77 2.62
CA ALA A 292 4.64 8.65 3.49
C ALA A 292 5.79 8.08 4.33
N ARG A 293 7.05 8.05 3.84
CA ARG A 293 8.22 7.52 4.56
C ARG A 293 9.04 8.60 5.30
N ASN A 294 8.74 9.88 5.07
CA ASN A 294 9.33 11.02 5.78
C ASN A 294 8.21 11.98 6.21
N PRO A 295 7.47 11.65 7.28
CA PRO A 295 6.32 12.42 7.69
C PRO A 295 6.72 13.74 8.36
N PHE A 296 5.83 14.72 8.32
CA PHE A 296 5.99 15.94 9.12
C PHE A 296 5.37 15.76 10.51
N ILE A 297 6.15 16.03 11.57
CA ILE A 297 5.64 16.04 12.95
C ILE A 297 4.90 17.35 13.18
N ALA A 298 3.61 17.34 12.86
CA ALA A 298 2.77 18.53 12.86
C ALA A 298 2.12 18.78 14.24
N PRO A 299 2.15 20.01 14.77
CA PRO A 299 1.48 20.33 16.03
C PRO A 299 -0.04 20.40 15.84
N ALA A 300 -0.77 19.72 16.74
CA ALA A 300 -2.21 19.89 16.87
C ALA A 300 -2.51 21.18 17.65
N VAL A 301 -2.92 22.23 16.94
CA VAL A 301 -3.18 23.56 17.54
C VAL A 301 -4.55 23.66 18.19
N GLN A 302 -5.50 22.84 17.75
CA GLN A 302 -6.81 22.73 18.39
C GLN A 302 -7.27 21.27 18.42
N SER A 303 -7.89 20.87 19.52
CA SER A 303 -8.60 19.59 19.65
C SER A 303 -9.89 19.83 20.41
N ARG A 304 -11.03 19.38 19.87
CA ARG A 304 -12.34 19.49 20.54
C ARG A 304 -13.22 18.30 20.22
N GLU A 305 -14.03 17.91 21.19
CA GLU A 305 -15.07 16.90 21.03
C GLU A 305 -16.25 17.46 20.23
N LEU A 306 -16.70 16.70 19.23
CA LEU A 306 -17.84 17.04 18.37
C LEU A 306 -19.14 16.46 18.90
N PHE A 307 -19.09 15.33 19.60
CA PHE A 307 -20.27 14.70 20.16
C PHE A 307 -20.56 15.22 21.57
N SER A 308 -21.85 15.34 21.88
CA SER A 308 -22.31 15.71 23.22
C SER A 308 -22.75 14.51 24.05
N ASN A 309 -22.82 13.32 23.46
CA ASN A 309 -23.15 12.09 24.17
C ASN A 309 -21.89 11.43 24.73
N THR A 310 -22.06 10.51 25.68
CA THR A 310 -20.94 9.82 26.35
C THR A 310 -20.66 8.42 25.80
N GLU A 311 -21.44 7.96 24.81
CA GLU A 311 -21.31 6.61 24.27
C GLU A 311 -20.29 6.54 23.13
N ARG A 312 -20.08 7.66 22.42
CA ARG A 312 -19.15 7.77 21.30
C ARG A 312 -18.39 9.09 21.40
N ASN A 313 -17.15 9.07 20.94
CA ASN A 313 -16.31 10.26 20.82
C ASN A 313 -16.01 10.51 19.34
N CYS A 314 -15.97 11.78 18.93
CA CYS A 314 -15.56 12.23 17.62
C CYS A 314 -14.78 13.53 17.76
N LEU A 315 -13.47 13.48 17.50
CA LEU A 315 -12.60 14.63 17.70
C LEU A 315 -12.45 15.45 16.41
N HIS A 316 -12.57 16.76 16.54
CA HIS A 316 -12.07 17.73 15.56
C HIS A 316 -10.66 18.14 15.96
N ILE A 317 -9.72 17.98 15.04
CA ILE A 317 -8.30 18.30 15.25
C ILE A 317 -7.87 19.28 14.16
N GLU A 318 -7.25 20.39 14.57
CA GLU A 318 -6.60 21.34 13.66
C GLU A 318 -5.10 21.13 13.74
N ILE A 319 -4.49 20.89 12.59
CA ILE A 319 -3.07 20.60 12.44
C ILE A 319 -2.43 21.80 11.74
N ASP A 320 -1.43 22.41 12.37
CA ASP A 320 -0.71 23.52 11.77
C ASP A 320 0.40 22.99 10.86
N ILE A 321 0.27 23.30 9.57
CA ILE A 321 1.25 23.00 8.52
C ILE A 321 1.97 24.26 8.01
N SER A 322 1.77 25.40 8.68
CA SER A 322 2.44 26.64 8.34
C SER A 322 3.96 26.48 8.47
N GLY A 323 4.71 27.19 7.60
CA GLY A 323 6.16 27.06 7.54
C GLY A 323 6.67 25.76 6.89
N THR A 324 5.78 24.90 6.40
CA THR A 324 6.14 23.71 5.61
C THR A 324 5.90 23.94 4.11
N GLN A 325 6.36 23.00 3.29
CA GLN A 325 6.07 22.96 1.85
C GLN A 325 4.77 22.21 1.52
N LEU A 326 4.01 21.76 2.54
CA LEU A 326 2.78 21.02 2.31
C LEU A 326 1.69 21.93 1.73
N SER A 327 1.02 21.42 0.71
CA SER A 327 -0.20 22.01 0.15
C SER A 327 -1.26 20.92 0.03
N TYR A 328 -2.51 21.27 0.23
CA TYR A 328 -3.64 20.36 0.06
C TYR A 328 -4.81 21.07 -0.62
N GLN A 329 -5.70 20.29 -1.20
CA GLN A 329 -6.99 20.71 -1.74
C GLN A 329 -8.12 20.14 -0.90
N THR A 330 -9.27 20.82 -0.90
CA THR A 330 -10.46 20.29 -0.23
C THR A 330 -10.88 18.96 -0.88
N GLY A 331 -10.93 17.90 -0.07
CA GLY A 331 -11.17 16.54 -0.53
C GLY A 331 -9.93 15.64 -0.44
N ASP A 332 -8.74 16.21 -0.21
CA ASP A 332 -7.53 15.44 0.05
C ASP A 332 -7.59 14.72 1.40
N HIS A 333 -6.74 13.72 1.54
CA HIS A 333 -6.62 12.91 2.75
C HIS A 333 -5.39 13.30 3.56
N VAL A 334 -5.48 13.16 4.88
CA VAL A 334 -4.33 13.26 5.79
C VAL A 334 -3.97 11.86 6.29
N ALA A 335 -2.70 11.48 6.15
CA ALA A 335 -2.17 10.26 6.73
C ALA A 335 -1.57 10.57 8.11
N ALA A 336 -2.06 9.90 9.15
CA ALA A 336 -1.56 10.06 10.51
C ALA A 336 -0.73 8.84 10.91
N TRP A 337 0.52 9.09 11.33
CA TRP A 337 1.35 8.08 11.97
C TRP A 337 0.90 7.92 13.42
N VAL A 338 0.48 6.72 13.80
CA VAL A 338 -0.05 6.42 15.14
C VAL A 338 0.94 5.59 15.95
N SER A 339 0.81 5.68 17.27
CA SER A 339 1.57 4.89 18.24
C SER A 339 0.64 4.00 19.04
N ASN A 340 1.07 2.77 19.34
CA ASN A 340 0.30 1.88 20.19
C ASN A 340 0.09 2.45 21.61
N PRO A 341 -1.07 2.21 22.25
CA PRO A 341 -1.28 2.59 23.64
C PRO A 341 -0.28 1.91 24.58
N ASN A 342 0.30 2.68 25.52
CA ASN A 342 1.26 2.14 26.49
C ASN A 342 0.71 0.92 27.25
N GLN A 343 -0.59 0.89 27.56
CA GLN A 343 -1.22 -0.22 28.29
C GLN A 343 -1.13 -1.55 27.52
N GLU A 344 -1.31 -1.51 26.19
CA GLU A 344 -1.22 -2.70 25.34
C GLU A 344 0.24 -3.14 25.16
N ILE A 345 1.17 -2.19 25.02
CA ILE A 345 2.61 -2.48 24.98
C ILE A 345 3.05 -3.19 26.27
N ASP A 346 2.68 -2.63 27.44
CA ASP A 346 3.02 -3.21 28.74
C ASP A 346 2.37 -4.59 28.93
N ARG A 347 1.16 -4.79 28.41
CA ARG A 347 0.49 -6.11 28.41
C ARG A 347 1.25 -7.11 27.54
N PHE A 348 1.63 -6.72 26.32
CA PHE A 348 2.34 -7.57 25.37
C PHE A 348 3.73 -7.97 25.90
N LEU A 349 4.50 -7.01 26.44
CA LEU A 349 5.79 -7.26 27.08
C LEU A 349 5.70 -8.27 28.22
N ARG A 350 4.67 -8.16 29.07
CA ARG A 350 4.45 -9.09 30.18
C ARG A 350 4.12 -10.50 29.70
N ILE A 351 3.28 -10.65 28.66
CA ILE A 351 2.93 -11.97 28.10
C ILE A 351 4.17 -12.67 27.54
N LEU A 352 5.08 -11.92 26.92
CA LEU A 352 6.33 -12.46 26.38
C LEU A 352 7.45 -12.61 27.43
N GLY A 353 7.24 -12.14 28.67
CA GLY A 353 8.28 -12.14 29.70
C GLY A 353 9.44 -11.16 29.43
N LEU A 354 9.19 -10.10 28.65
CA LEU A 354 10.18 -9.11 28.21
C LEU A 354 10.10 -7.76 28.95
N ASP A 355 9.28 -7.66 29.99
CA ASP A 355 9.05 -6.42 30.74
C ASP A 355 10.35 -5.77 31.27
N SER A 356 11.26 -6.58 31.83
CA SER A 356 12.57 -6.11 32.30
C SER A 356 13.52 -5.70 31.17
N LYS A 357 13.23 -6.11 29.93
CA LYS A 357 14.02 -5.83 28.73
C LYS A 357 13.45 -4.69 27.88
N ARG A 358 12.45 -3.94 28.36
CA ARG A 358 11.77 -2.89 27.58
C ARG A 358 12.69 -1.78 27.04
N HIS A 359 13.82 -1.53 27.72
CA HIS A 359 14.82 -0.53 27.32
C HIS A 359 16.07 -1.16 26.69
N MET A 360 16.09 -2.48 26.51
CA MET A 360 17.17 -3.18 25.84
C MET A 360 17.25 -2.72 24.39
N VAL A 361 18.46 -2.38 23.96
CA VAL A 361 18.75 -2.03 22.57
C VAL A 361 19.01 -3.30 21.79
N VAL A 362 18.35 -3.43 20.65
CA VAL A 362 18.57 -4.53 19.71
C VAL A 362 19.06 -3.98 18.40
N HIS A 363 20.07 -4.65 17.85
CA HIS A 363 20.52 -4.46 16.48
C HIS A 363 19.81 -5.44 15.55
N MET A 364 19.11 -4.92 14.55
CA MET A 364 18.51 -5.68 13.48
C MET A 364 19.49 -5.76 12.32
N GLY A 365 20.17 -6.91 12.20
CA GLY A 365 21.06 -7.13 11.07
C GLY A 365 20.29 -7.24 9.76
N SER A 366 20.96 -6.96 8.65
CA SER A 366 20.38 -7.17 7.32
C SER A 366 19.92 -8.63 7.20
N GLY A 367 18.62 -8.82 6.97
CA GLY A 367 18.06 -10.12 6.65
C GLY A 367 18.66 -10.67 5.35
N ALA A 368 18.32 -11.91 5.01
CA ALA A 368 18.82 -12.56 3.78
C ALA A 368 18.59 -11.66 2.54
N LEU A 369 19.66 -10.95 2.15
CA LEU A 369 20.01 -10.07 1.01
C LEU A 369 18.95 -9.27 0.23
N THR A 370 17.65 -9.56 0.35
CA THR A 370 16.59 -9.00 -0.49
C THR A 370 15.32 -8.59 0.26
N SER A 371 15.17 -8.96 1.53
CA SER A 371 14.04 -8.52 2.36
C SER A 371 14.31 -7.13 2.95
N LYS A 372 13.59 -6.11 2.47
CA LYS A 372 13.45 -4.85 3.21
C LYS A 372 12.79 -5.14 4.55
N LEU A 373 13.11 -4.38 5.59
CA LEU A 373 12.44 -4.53 6.89
C LEU A 373 10.93 -4.33 6.69
N PRO A 374 10.09 -5.26 7.17
CA PRO A 374 8.68 -5.40 6.76
C PRO A 374 7.80 -4.23 7.15
N ILE A 375 8.28 -3.34 8.01
CA ILE A 375 7.60 -2.12 8.40
C ILE A 375 8.69 -1.07 8.56
N ALA A 376 8.65 -0.03 7.71
CA ALA A 376 9.36 1.19 8.03
C ALA A 376 8.67 1.76 9.28
N PRO A 377 9.36 1.89 10.43
CA PRO A 377 10.80 1.92 10.60
C PRO A 377 11.23 1.02 11.75
N PHE A 378 11.36 -0.28 11.50
CA PHE A 378 12.33 -1.05 12.27
C PHE A 378 13.67 -0.37 12.06
N ALA A 379 14.16 0.24 13.13
CA ALA A 379 15.41 0.92 13.10
C ALA A 379 16.54 -0.09 13.29
N PRO A 380 17.70 0.12 12.64
CA PRO A 380 18.83 -0.80 12.78
C PRO A 380 19.23 -0.96 14.25
N ASP A 381 19.22 0.12 15.03
CA ASP A 381 19.44 0.10 16.48
C ASP A 381 18.25 0.75 17.19
N ALA A 382 17.39 -0.05 17.82
CA ALA A 382 16.20 0.46 18.49
C ALA A 382 16.03 -0.17 19.85
N ASN A 383 15.47 0.59 20.79
CA ASN A 383 15.04 -0.04 22.04
C ASN A 383 13.75 -0.84 21.82
N LEU A 384 13.60 -1.94 22.56
CA LEU A 384 12.48 -2.87 22.38
C LEU A 384 11.11 -2.19 22.49
N LYS A 385 10.94 -1.26 23.44
CA LYS A 385 9.69 -0.50 23.59
C LYS A 385 9.38 0.34 22.35
N ALA A 386 10.36 0.99 21.75
CA ALA A 386 10.19 1.85 20.59
C ALA A 386 9.68 1.06 19.39
N GLU A 387 10.23 -0.13 19.16
CA GLU A 387 9.74 -1.03 18.12
C GLU A 387 8.29 -1.44 18.37
N MET A 388 7.95 -1.78 19.60
CA MET A 388 6.58 -2.16 19.97
C MET A 388 5.60 -0.98 19.95
N THR A 389 6.10 0.24 20.05
CA THR A 389 5.31 1.47 19.92
C THR A 389 4.92 1.71 18.46
N LYS A 390 5.81 1.34 17.53
CA LYS A 390 5.67 1.49 16.07
C LYS A 390 4.96 0.31 15.39
N LEU A 391 5.03 -0.89 15.97
CA LEU A 391 4.36 -2.09 15.47
C LEU A 391 2.83 -1.95 15.58
N GLY A 392 2.23 -1.13 14.74
CA GLY A 392 0.78 -1.04 14.61
C GLY A 392 0.21 -2.42 14.31
N SER A 393 -0.80 -2.81 15.09
CA SER A 393 -1.61 -4.00 14.84
C SER A 393 -2.25 -3.85 13.46
N ASP A 394 -1.85 -4.68 12.49
CA ASP A 394 -2.78 -5.10 11.46
C ASP A 394 -3.93 -5.77 12.22
N LYS A 395 -5.08 -5.08 12.28
CA LYS A 395 -6.38 -5.43 12.90
C LYS A 395 -6.68 -4.71 14.22
N ASP A 396 -7.66 -3.82 14.15
CA ASP A 396 -8.84 -3.86 15.00
C ASP A 396 -10.07 -4.09 14.09
#